data_AF-A0A9W8A606-F1
#
_entry.id   AF-A0A9W8A606-F1
#
_cell.length_a   1.000
_cell.length_b   1.000
_cell.length_c   1.000
_cell.angle_alpha   90.00
_cell.angle_beta   90.00
_cell.angle_gamma   90.00
#
_symmetry.space_group_name_H-M   'P 1'
#
loop_
_entity.id
_entity.type
_entity.pdbx_description
1 polymer ?
#
loop_
_entity_poly.entity_id
_entity_poly.type
_entity_poly.pdbx_seq_one_letter_code
_entity_poly.pdbx_strand_id
1 'polypeptide(L)'
;MDADGAVDLVFATCDNGGSSTAACGIHVVYNQQKPLCKLGQKSDCRPATDLCSADADFQLDVGAITGSTGHVFIPLADLLPGETLVTTDPNFRGALPLRLQLGDFNYDGFPDLMVTTRTAATGIATIRLLQSVPCSALFCTPAARAAHRRSLAVTTSGVDALALPSQPDAQAGVPPSFWSALLAGSTADNELLPTGLFFDLDDDGTLDVVALTSGSAGGSNPHARTTQLLFNNFFSDAFFAKTLMLNGVCLNWCSTGQPDSPRTAPYGVNYPGASLKYTIVDNAGTKHAVQVAQLPQSNYMARLTPYNLFGLGRTNNYIEELAVGSTYNQVC
;
A
#
# COMPACT_ATOMS: atom_id res chain seq x y z
N MET A 1 -6.70 -2.05 -7.50
CA MET A 1 -7.54 -1.18 -6.65
C MET A 1 -9.01 -1.59 -6.69
N ASP A 2 -9.49 -2.32 -7.69
CA ASP A 2 -10.87 -2.82 -7.76
C ASP A 2 -11.00 -4.34 -8.00
N ALA A 3 -9.90 -5.09 -7.84
CA ALA A 3 -9.87 -6.56 -7.88
C ALA A 3 -10.36 -7.17 -9.21
N ASP A 4 -10.00 -6.55 -10.34
CA ASP A 4 -10.36 -7.02 -11.68
C ASP A 4 -9.33 -7.97 -12.33
N GLY A 5 -8.21 -8.26 -11.65
CA GLY A 5 -7.23 -9.27 -12.05
C GLY A 5 -5.95 -8.75 -12.73
N ALA A 6 -5.79 -7.44 -12.83
CA ALA A 6 -4.53 -6.82 -13.23
C ALA A 6 -4.13 -5.65 -12.31
N VAL A 7 -2.96 -5.10 -12.61
CA VAL A 7 -2.33 -4.05 -11.81
C VAL A 7 -2.81 -2.69 -12.28
N ASP A 8 -3.45 -1.97 -11.37
CA ASP A 8 -3.76 -0.56 -11.51
C ASP A 8 -2.58 0.32 -11.11
N LEU A 9 -2.59 1.58 -11.56
CA LEU A 9 -1.59 2.58 -11.21
C LEU A 9 -2.16 3.58 -10.21
N VAL A 10 -1.43 3.82 -9.11
CA VAL A 10 -1.78 4.81 -8.09
C VAL A 10 -0.60 5.75 -7.85
N PHE A 11 -0.84 7.06 -7.89
CA PHE A 11 0.19 8.08 -7.66
C PHE A 11 -0.41 9.36 -7.11
N ALA A 12 0.41 10.17 -6.45
CA ALA A 12 0.00 11.49 -5.97
C ALA A 12 0.68 12.59 -6.78
N THR A 13 -0.04 13.68 -7.00
CA THR A 13 0.48 14.91 -7.63
C THR A 13 0.11 16.10 -6.77
N CYS A 14 1.03 17.05 -6.61
CA CYS A 14 0.79 18.34 -5.97
C CYS A 14 1.64 19.39 -6.70
N ASP A 15 1.00 20.30 -7.41
CA ASP A 15 1.71 21.38 -8.11
C ASP A 15 2.09 22.47 -7.11
N ASN A 16 3.40 22.70 -6.97
CA ASN A 16 3.96 23.73 -6.07
C ASN A 16 3.89 25.16 -6.69
N GLY A 17 3.05 25.39 -7.71
CA GLY A 17 3.11 26.62 -8.52
C GLY A 17 1.77 27.10 -9.08
N GLY A 18 1.06 27.94 -8.32
CA GLY A 18 0.45 29.17 -8.83
C GLY A 18 -0.53 29.13 -10.03
N SER A 19 -1.38 28.11 -10.16
CA SER A 19 -2.56 28.15 -11.03
C SER A 19 -3.64 27.25 -10.45
N SER A 20 -4.83 27.81 -10.21
CA SER A 20 -5.95 27.23 -9.46
C SER A 20 -6.69 26.09 -10.18
N THR A 21 -6.00 25.24 -10.95
CA THR A 21 -6.62 24.12 -11.69
C THR A 21 -5.85 22.79 -11.69
N ALA A 22 -4.69 22.66 -11.03
CA ALA A 22 -4.11 21.36 -10.69
C ALA A 22 -4.06 21.22 -9.16
N ALA A 23 -5.17 20.74 -8.59
CA ALA A 23 -5.28 20.50 -7.16
C ALA A 23 -4.32 19.38 -6.73
N CYS A 24 -3.72 19.51 -5.54
CA CYS A 24 -3.00 18.41 -4.90
C CYS A 24 -3.98 17.25 -4.65
N GLY A 25 -3.61 16.03 -5.01
CA GLY A 25 -4.52 14.90 -4.93
C GLY A 25 -3.89 13.56 -5.28
N ILE A 26 -4.73 12.52 -5.22
CA ILE A 26 -4.37 11.13 -5.49
C ILE A 26 -5.06 10.70 -6.79
N HIS A 27 -4.30 10.12 -7.69
CA HIS A 27 -4.77 9.54 -8.94
C HIS A 27 -4.82 8.02 -8.80
N VAL A 28 -5.94 7.44 -9.22
CA VAL A 28 -6.11 6.00 -9.42
C VAL A 28 -6.45 5.78 -10.89
N VAL A 29 -5.51 5.19 -11.62
CA VAL A 29 -5.64 4.84 -13.03
C VAL A 29 -5.84 3.34 -13.12
N TYR A 30 -7.08 2.97 -13.39
CA TYR A 30 -7.51 1.61 -13.57
C TYR A 30 -7.08 1.08 -14.92
N ASN A 31 -6.59 -0.16 -14.92
CA ASN A 31 -6.30 -0.82 -16.19
C ASN A 31 -7.56 -1.06 -17.02
N GLN A 32 -7.41 -0.96 -18.33
CA GLN A 32 -8.35 -1.46 -19.31
C GLN A 32 -7.84 -2.82 -19.75
N GLN A 33 -8.63 -3.87 -19.52
CA GLN A 33 -8.27 -5.25 -19.87
C GLN A 33 -9.52 -6.08 -20.15
N LYS A 34 -9.32 -7.28 -20.69
CA LYS A 34 -10.33 -8.34 -20.75
C LYS A 34 -10.83 -8.67 -19.35
N PRO A 35 -12.15 -8.55 -19.09
CA PRO A 35 -12.70 -8.87 -17.78
C PRO A 35 -12.65 -10.38 -17.51
N LEU A 36 -12.78 -10.78 -16.26
CA LEU A 36 -13.03 -12.18 -15.92
C LEU A 36 -14.35 -12.67 -16.51
N CYS A 37 -14.37 -13.92 -16.96
CA CYS A 37 -15.58 -14.53 -17.50
C CYS A 37 -16.66 -14.66 -16.42
N LYS A 38 -17.84 -14.10 -16.70
CA LYS A 38 -19.05 -14.35 -15.92
C LYS A 38 -19.56 -15.78 -16.17
N LEU A 39 -20.40 -16.28 -15.27
CA LEU A 39 -21.00 -17.60 -15.40
C LEU A 39 -21.70 -17.75 -16.77
N GLY A 40 -21.25 -18.72 -17.57
CA GLY A 40 -21.80 -18.98 -18.91
C GLY A 40 -21.22 -18.13 -20.05
N GLN A 41 -20.40 -17.11 -19.76
CA GLN A 41 -19.69 -16.34 -20.78
C GLN A 41 -18.48 -17.14 -21.30
N LYS A 42 -18.31 -17.17 -22.63
CA LYS A 42 -17.24 -17.96 -23.30
C LYS A 42 -16.32 -17.15 -24.22
N SER A 43 -16.67 -15.90 -24.51
CA SER A 43 -15.90 -15.02 -25.40
C SER A 43 -15.70 -13.65 -24.77
N ASP A 44 -14.66 -12.94 -25.22
CA ASP A 44 -14.28 -11.58 -24.79
C ASP A 44 -14.09 -11.43 -23.28
N CYS A 45 -13.57 -12.48 -22.66
CA CYS A 45 -13.26 -12.53 -21.23
C CYS A 45 -12.13 -13.52 -20.95
N ARG A 46 -11.53 -13.40 -19.76
CA ARG A 46 -10.49 -14.28 -19.26
C ARG A 46 -11.10 -15.35 -18.34
N PRO A 47 -10.94 -16.66 -18.63
CA PRO A 47 -11.42 -17.68 -17.71
C PRO A 47 -10.57 -17.68 -16.44
N ALA A 48 -11.17 -18.08 -15.30
CA ALA A 48 -10.47 -18.14 -14.02
C ALA A 48 -9.23 -19.06 -14.05
N THR A 49 -9.22 -20.04 -14.95
CA THR A 49 -8.12 -21.00 -15.17
C THR A 49 -6.99 -20.52 -16.07
N ASP A 50 -7.08 -19.29 -16.59
CA ASP A 50 -6.07 -18.73 -17.48
C ASP A 50 -5.86 -17.24 -17.21
N LEU A 51 -5.61 -16.91 -15.93
CA LEU A 51 -5.40 -15.54 -15.44
C LEU A 51 -4.17 -14.82 -16.08
N CYS A 52 -3.26 -15.59 -16.66
CA CYS A 52 -2.00 -15.13 -17.23
C CYS A 52 -2.05 -14.98 -18.76
N SER A 53 -3.19 -15.26 -19.40
CA SER A 53 -3.38 -15.00 -20.82
C SER A 53 -3.07 -13.54 -21.17
N ALA A 54 -2.18 -13.36 -22.14
CA ALA A 54 -1.78 -12.05 -22.62
C ALA A 54 -2.98 -11.30 -23.19
N ASP A 55 -3.07 -10.01 -22.87
CA ASP A 55 -4.09 -9.13 -23.37
C ASP A 55 -3.44 -8.03 -24.22
N ALA A 56 -3.65 -8.10 -25.53
CA ALA A 56 -3.10 -7.13 -26.47
C ALA A 56 -3.73 -5.75 -26.32
N ASP A 57 -4.93 -5.69 -25.72
CA ASP A 57 -5.68 -4.46 -25.50
C ASP A 57 -5.44 -3.87 -24.10
N PHE A 58 -4.50 -4.42 -23.32
CA PHE A 58 -4.15 -3.89 -22.01
C PHE A 58 -3.63 -2.46 -22.11
N GLN A 59 -4.29 -1.52 -21.42
CA GLN A 59 -3.91 -0.11 -21.43
C GLN A 59 -4.11 0.55 -20.06
N LEU A 60 -3.23 1.51 -19.74
CA LEU A 60 -3.40 2.46 -18.64
C LEU A 60 -3.58 3.85 -19.24
N ASP A 61 -4.80 4.37 -19.16
CA ASP A 61 -5.12 5.70 -19.70
C ASP A 61 -4.93 6.78 -18.63
N VAL A 62 -3.75 7.40 -18.66
CA VAL A 62 -3.40 8.56 -17.80
C VAL A 62 -3.89 9.90 -18.37
N GLY A 63 -4.70 9.87 -19.43
CA GLY A 63 -5.23 11.04 -20.13
C GLY A 63 -6.29 11.81 -19.33
N ALA A 64 -7.24 12.43 -20.05
CA ALA A 64 -8.20 13.35 -19.46
C ALA A 64 -9.05 12.68 -18.36
N ILE A 65 -9.06 13.28 -17.17
CA ILE A 65 -9.85 12.82 -16.02
C ILE A 65 -11.35 13.02 -16.27
N THR A 66 -11.73 14.15 -16.87
CA THR A 66 -13.13 14.53 -17.08
C THR A 66 -13.82 13.53 -18.02
N GLY A 67 -14.84 12.84 -17.51
CA GLY A 67 -15.57 11.84 -18.29
C GLY A 67 -14.88 10.47 -18.36
N SER A 68 -13.72 10.30 -17.73
CA SER A 68 -13.02 9.01 -17.73
C SER A 68 -13.77 7.94 -16.92
N THR A 69 -13.69 6.71 -17.42
CA THR A 69 -14.11 5.48 -16.74
C THR A 69 -12.97 4.78 -16.02
N GLY A 70 -11.74 5.09 -16.41
CA GLY A 70 -10.51 4.44 -15.95
C GLY A 70 -9.58 5.33 -15.15
N HIS A 71 -9.83 6.64 -15.05
CA HIS A 71 -9.00 7.57 -14.30
C HIS A 71 -9.84 8.31 -13.26
N VAL A 72 -9.65 7.96 -11.99
CA VAL A 72 -10.27 8.63 -10.84
C VAL A 72 -9.24 9.55 -10.21
N PHE A 73 -9.59 10.83 -10.10
CA PHE A 73 -8.81 11.82 -9.37
C PHE A 73 -9.54 12.18 -8.08
N ILE A 74 -8.82 12.10 -6.97
CA ILE A 74 -9.32 12.36 -5.62
C ILE A 74 -8.61 13.63 -5.13
N PRO A 75 -9.27 14.80 -5.21
CA PRO A 75 -8.70 16.04 -4.72
C PRO A 75 -8.47 15.95 -3.21
N LEU A 76 -7.26 16.29 -2.76
CA LEU A 76 -6.95 16.25 -1.35
C LEU A 76 -7.78 17.24 -0.54
N ALA A 77 -8.12 18.40 -1.12
CA ALA A 77 -8.95 19.40 -0.46
C ALA A 77 -10.34 18.88 -0.08
N ASP A 78 -10.89 17.92 -0.84
CA ASP A 78 -12.18 17.30 -0.55
C ASP A 78 -12.04 16.14 0.44
N LEU A 79 -10.89 15.45 0.43
CA LEU A 79 -10.62 14.30 1.31
C LEU A 79 -10.15 14.74 2.71
N LEU A 80 -9.23 15.69 2.78
CA LEU A 80 -8.58 16.24 3.98
C LEU A 80 -8.50 17.77 3.85
N PRO A 81 -9.61 18.49 4.12
CA PRO A 81 -9.66 19.94 4.00
C PRO A 81 -8.63 20.63 4.89
N GLY A 82 -7.85 21.54 4.32
CA GLY A 82 -6.80 22.28 5.04
C GLY A 82 -5.48 21.52 5.20
N GLU A 83 -5.33 20.36 4.56
CA GLU A 83 -4.08 19.61 4.51
C GLU A 83 -3.46 19.58 3.10
N THR A 84 -2.17 19.29 3.04
CA THR A 84 -1.39 19.12 1.80
C THR A 84 -0.63 17.81 1.86
N LEU A 85 -0.53 17.06 0.76
CA LEU A 85 0.27 15.82 0.75
C LEU A 85 1.75 16.19 0.79
N VAL A 86 2.50 15.46 1.60
CA VAL A 86 3.96 15.54 1.57
C VAL A 86 4.47 14.56 0.53
N THR A 87 4.93 15.07 -0.60
CA THR A 87 5.39 14.26 -1.74
C THR A 87 6.91 14.09 -1.79
N THR A 88 7.65 14.80 -0.94
CA THR A 88 9.13 14.74 -0.87
C THR A 88 9.63 14.80 0.57
N ASP A 89 10.70 14.08 0.89
CA ASP A 89 11.40 14.19 2.18
C ASP A 89 12.39 15.39 2.16
N PRO A 90 12.11 16.50 2.86
CA PRO A 90 13.01 17.66 2.92
C PRO A 90 14.32 17.38 3.68
N ASN A 91 14.36 16.32 4.49
CA ASN A 91 15.54 15.95 5.29
C ASN A 91 16.50 15.02 4.54
N PHE A 92 16.17 14.66 3.29
CA PHE A 92 17.06 13.93 2.41
C PHE A 92 17.96 14.89 1.63
N ARG A 93 19.23 14.54 1.44
CA ARG A 93 20.15 15.31 0.57
C ARG A 93 19.80 15.05 -0.89
N GLY A 94 18.93 15.88 -1.45
CA GLY A 94 18.42 15.77 -2.82
C GLY A 94 16.90 15.70 -2.83
N ALA A 95 16.31 15.33 -3.97
CA ALA A 95 14.87 15.10 -4.06
C ALA A 95 14.58 13.61 -3.82
N LEU A 96 14.04 13.26 -2.65
CA LEU A 96 13.51 11.92 -2.38
C LEU A 96 11.99 11.97 -2.38
N PRO A 97 11.32 11.41 -3.41
CA PRO A 97 9.88 11.28 -3.41
C PRO A 97 9.41 10.38 -2.25
N LEU A 98 8.40 10.83 -1.52
CA LEU A 98 7.69 9.98 -0.56
C LEU A 98 6.69 9.11 -1.30
N ARG A 99 6.78 7.80 -1.09
CA ARG A 99 5.86 6.83 -1.69
C ARG A 99 4.54 6.78 -0.93
N LEU A 100 3.46 6.52 -1.67
CA LEU A 100 2.21 6.04 -1.09
C LEU A 100 2.42 4.61 -0.60
N GLN A 101 2.02 4.32 0.64
CA GLN A 101 2.07 2.98 1.19
C GLN A 101 0.75 2.28 0.92
N LEU A 102 0.81 1.11 0.29
CA LEU A 102 -0.35 0.29 -0.03
C LEU A 102 -0.39 -0.89 0.93
N GLY A 103 -1.58 -1.22 1.41
CA GLY A 103 -1.82 -2.39 2.28
C GLY A 103 -3.31 -2.50 2.57
N ASP A 104 -3.80 -3.70 2.80
CA ASP A 104 -5.21 -3.96 3.13
C ASP A 104 -5.30 -4.16 4.66
N PHE A 105 -5.51 -3.07 5.41
CA PHE A 105 -5.41 -3.11 6.88
C PHE A 105 -6.68 -3.66 7.54
N ASN A 106 -7.78 -3.73 6.78
CA ASN A 106 -9.10 -4.16 7.26
C ASN A 106 -9.56 -5.50 6.65
N TYR A 107 -8.73 -6.09 5.78
CA TYR A 107 -8.90 -7.36 5.08
C TYR A 107 -10.11 -7.39 4.13
N ASP A 108 -10.53 -6.26 3.59
CA ASP A 108 -11.68 -6.20 2.69
C ASP A 108 -11.38 -6.67 1.26
N GLY A 109 -10.12 -7.01 0.98
CA GLY A 109 -9.64 -7.49 -0.32
C GLY A 109 -9.27 -6.36 -1.29
N PHE A 110 -9.36 -5.09 -0.85
CA PHE A 110 -8.99 -3.92 -1.63
C PHE A 110 -7.85 -3.16 -0.94
N PRO A 111 -6.73 -2.87 -1.62
CA PRO A 111 -5.64 -2.14 -1.00
C PRO A 111 -6.07 -0.74 -0.53
N ASP A 112 -5.79 -0.43 0.73
CA ASP A 112 -5.88 0.90 1.33
C ASP A 112 -4.57 1.68 1.15
N LEU A 113 -4.59 2.94 1.55
CA LEU A 113 -3.45 3.85 1.43
C LEU A 113 -3.06 4.44 2.78
N MET A 114 -1.77 4.46 3.05
CA MET A 114 -1.18 5.29 4.10
C MET A 114 -0.31 6.39 3.47
N VAL A 115 -0.58 7.63 3.86
CA VAL A 115 0.05 8.83 3.31
C VAL A 115 0.53 9.75 4.43
N THR A 116 1.48 10.63 4.13
CA THR A 116 1.88 11.71 5.03
C THR A 116 1.30 13.02 4.51
N THR A 117 0.60 13.77 5.36
CA THR A 117 0.07 15.09 5.03
C THR A 117 0.61 16.14 5.99
N ARG A 118 0.47 17.41 5.60
CA ARG A 118 0.82 18.57 6.41
C ARG A 118 -0.38 19.51 6.53
N THR A 119 -0.75 19.83 7.76
CA THR A 119 -1.84 20.77 8.06
C THR A 119 -1.39 22.19 7.71
N ALA A 120 -2.11 22.89 6.83
CA ALA A 120 -1.73 24.22 6.35
C ALA A 120 -1.71 25.28 7.46
N ALA A 121 -2.61 25.17 8.45
CA ALA A 121 -2.72 26.13 9.54
C ALA A 121 -1.55 26.05 10.55
N THR A 122 -1.01 24.86 10.78
CA THR A 122 0.01 24.61 11.82
C THR A 122 1.37 24.20 11.26
N GLY A 123 1.42 23.75 10.01
CA GLY A 123 2.62 23.17 9.41
C GLY A 123 2.97 21.77 9.91
N ILE A 124 2.18 21.19 10.81
CA ILE A 124 2.45 19.87 11.40
C ILE A 124 2.20 18.78 10.36
N ALA A 125 3.17 17.86 10.23
CA ALA A 125 3.05 16.68 9.39
C ALA A 125 2.52 15.47 10.19
N THR A 126 1.58 14.72 9.61
CA THR A 126 0.91 13.57 10.26
C THR A 126 0.75 12.40 9.29
N ILE A 127 0.65 11.18 9.81
CA ILE A 127 0.31 10.00 9.01
C ILE A 127 -1.22 9.91 8.94
N ARG A 128 -1.74 9.73 7.73
CA ARG A 128 -3.16 9.54 7.43
C ARG A 128 -3.37 8.17 6.82
N LEU A 129 -4.36 7.45 7.34
CA LEU A 129 -4.84 6.19 6.79
C LEU A 129 -6.10 6.46 5.97
N LEU A 130 -6.11 5.99 4.74
CA LEU A 130 -7.14 6.21 3.73
C LEU A 130 -7.66 4.84 3.28
N GLN A 131 -8.87 4.50 3.68
CA GLN A 131 -9.49 3.24 3.31
C GLN A 131 -10.06 3.28 1.89
N SER A 132 -9.93 2.17 1.17
CA SER A 132 -10.53 1.95 -0.14
C SER A 132 -12.04 1.78 0.02
N VAL A 133 -12.84 2.57 -0.69
CA VAL A 133 -14.31 2.53 -0.61
C VAL A 133 -14.95 2.51 -2.00
N PRO A 134 -16.16 1.95 -2.16
CA PRO A 134 -16.91 2.08 -3.41
C PRO A 134 -17.03 3.55 -3.81
N CYS A 135 -16.78 3.86 -5.08
CA CYS A 135 -16.73 5.25 -5.48
C CYS A 135 -18.11 5.91 -5.45
N SER A 136 -18.16 7.13 -4.89
CA SER A 136 -19.38 7.93 -4.82
C SER A 136 -19.45 8.95 -5.96
N ALA A 137 -20.59 9.63 -6.08
CA ALA A 137 -20.76 10.72 -7.04
C ALA A 137 -19.84 11.93 -6.75
N LEU A 138 -19.19 11.97 -5.58
CA LEU A 138 -18.24 13.04 -5.22
C LEU A 138 -16.97 12.97 -6.08
N PHE A 139 -16.46 11.76 -6.32
CA PHE A 139 -15.17 11.57 -6.99
C PHE A 139 -15.27 10.87 -8.35
N CYS A 140 -16.39 10.19 -8.64
CA CYS A 140 -16.53 9.40 -9.86
C CYS A 140 -17.68 9.80 -10.77
N THR A 141 -17.40 9.67 -12.07
CA THR A 141 -18.41 9.73 -13.12
C THR A 141 -19.44 8.60 -12.96
N PRO A 142 -20.67 8.72 -13.52
CA PRO A 142 -21.63 7.62 -13.54
C PRO A 142 -21.05 6.34 -14.18
N ALA A 143 -20.20 6.49 -15.20
CA ALA A 143 -19.60 5.37 -15.91
C ALA A 143 -18.51 4.66 -15.06
N ALA A 144 -17.68 5.40 -14.32
CA ALA A 144 -16.75 4.81 -13.36
C ALA A 144 -17.48 4.07 -12.22
N ARG A 145 -18.61 4.60 -11.73
CA ARG A 145 -19.45 3.90 -10.74
C ARG A 145 -20.10 2.64 -11.29
N ALA A 146 -20.57 2.68 -12.55
CA ALA A 146 -21.11 1.50 -13.23
C ALA A 146 -20.06 0.41 -13.48
N ALA A 147 -18.78 0.81 -13.60
CA ALA A 147 -17.64 -0.09 -13.67
C ALA A 147 -17.10 -0.53 -12.30
N HIS A 148 -17.83 -0.25 -11.20
CA HIS A 148 -17.44 -0.60 -9.83
C HIS A 148 -16.06 -0.05 -9.39
N ARG A 149 -15.61 1.06 -9.99
CA ARG A 149 -14.37 1.71 -9.55
C ARG A 149 -14.51 2.20 -8.10
N ARG A 150 -13.36 2.33 -7.44
CA ARG A 150 -13.25 2.70 -6.02
C ARG A 150 -12.67 4.10 -5.86
N SER A 151 -12.81 4.65 -4.66
CA SER A 151 -12.16 5.87 -4.21
C SER A 151 -11.57 5.64 -2.83
N LEU A 152 -11.17 6.70 -2.16
CA LEU A 152 -10.62 6.69 -0.81
C LEU A 152 -11.50 7.49 0.13
N ALA A 153 -11.56 7.05 1.37
CA ALA A 153 -12.14 7.78 2.49
C ALA A 153 -11.11 7.85 3.63
N VAL A 154 -11.09 8.96 4.36
CA VAL A 154 -10.21 9.09 5.53
C VAL A 154 -10.70 8.19 6.65
N THR A 155 -9.79 7.40 7.22
CA THR A 155 -10.05 6.66 8.45
C THR A 155 -9.83 7.62 9.63
N THR A 156 -10.87 7.85 10.43
CA THR A 156 -10.84 8.77 11.58
C THR A 156 -10.97 8.09 12.94
N SER A 157 -11.43 6.84 12.96
CA SER A 157 -11.61 6.07 14.19
C SER A 157 -10.38 5.21 14.48
N GLY A 158 -9.90 5.23 15.73
CA GLY A 158 -8.80 4.35 16.17
C GLY A 158 -7.42 4.70 15.61
N VAL A 159 -7.25 5.88 15.00
CA VAL A 159 -6.00 6.30 14.35
C VAL A 159 -5.27 7.43 15.09
N ASP A 160 -5.64 7.70 16.35
CA ASP A 160 -5.07 8.80 17.14
C ASP A 160 -3.55 8.68 17.30
N ALA A 161 -3.04 7.44 17.38
CA ALA A 161 -1.62 7.14 17.44
C ALA A 161 -0.83 7.52 16.16
N LEU A 162 -1.51 7.67 15.02
CA LEU A 162 -0.92 8.08 13.73
C LEU A 162 -0.90 9.61 13.55
N ALA A 163 -1.77 10.32 14.28
CA ALA A 163 -1.95 11.76 14.16
C ALA A 163 -0.85 12.58 14.87
N LEU A 164 0.03 11.92 15.64
CA LEU A 164 1.12 12.55 16.37
C LEU A 164 2.40 11.74 16.17
N PRO A 165 3.60 12.32 16.31
CA PRO A 165 4.69 11.55 16.89
C PRO A 165 4.19 11.11 18.26
N SER A 166 3.64 9.89 18.32
CA SER A 166 3.03 9.38 19.54
C SER A 166 4.02 9.56 20.68
N GLN A 167 3.54 10.19 21.75
CA GLN A 167 4.22 10.07 23.04
C GLN A 167 4.30 8.56 23.27
N PRO A 168 5.50 7.94 23.33
CA PRO A 168 5.57 6.59 23.83
C PRO A 168 4.92 6.62 25.21
N ASP A 169 4.02 5.67 25.44
CA ASP A 169 3.08 5.63 26.54
C ASP A 169 3.59 6.26 27.84
N ALA A 170 2.66 6.87 28.57
CA ALA A 170 2.79 7.27 29.97
C ALA A 170 3.03 6.06 30.93
N GLN A 171 3.74 5.02 30.49
CA GLN A 171 4.07 3.78 31.18
C GLN A 171 5.57 3.46 30.96
N ALA A 172 6.44 4.18 31.67
CA ALA A 172 7.69 3.70 32.31
C ALA A 172 8.68 4.85 32.54
N GLY A 173 8.46 5.65 33.59
CA GLY A 173 9.55 6.35 34.28
C GLY A 173 10.17 7.61 33.63
N VAL A 174 9.64 8.12 32.52
CA VAL A 174 10.12 9.38 31.94
C VAL A 174 9.34 10.57 32.53
N PRO A 175 9.99 11.56 33.17
CA PRO A 175 9.29 12.69 33.80
C PRO A 175 8.48 13.52 32.79
N PRO A 176 7.29 14.03 33.16
CA PRO A 176 6.51 14.96 32.33
C PRO A 176 7.32 16.18 31.88
N SER A 177 8.31 16.60 32.68
CA SER A 177 9.23 17.71 32.37
C SER A 177 10.12 17.46 31.15
N PHE A 178 10.45 16.20 30.83
CA PHE A 178 11.21 15.84 29.64
C PHE A 178 10.36 15.99 28.38
N TRP A 179 9.10 15.58 28.43
CA TRP A 179 8.13 15.78 27.34
C TRP A 179 7.77 17.24 27.15
N SER A 180 7.59 17.98 28.24
CA SER A 180 7.42 19.43 28.15
C SER A 180 8.70 20.14 27.75
N ALA A 181 9.90 19.59 27.92
CA ALA A 181 11.14 20.21 27.41
C ALA A 181 11.34 19.90 25.90
N LEU A 182 10.88 18.74 25.43
CA LEU A 182 10.83 18.40 24.01
C LEU A 182 9.77 19.23 23.25
N LEU A 183 8.61 19.47 23.89
CA LEU A 183 7.50 20.28 23.37
C LEU A 183 7.64 21.80 23.64
N ALA A 184 8.27 22.22 24.73
CA ALA A 184 8.54 23.64 25.02
C ALA A 184 9.86 24.14 24.43
N GLY A 185 10.72 23.24 23.96
CA GLY A 185 11.85 23.57 23.10
C GLY A 185 11.47 23.72 21.62
N SER A 186 10.27 23.29 21.22
CA SER A 186 9.80 23.33 19.83
C SER A 186 8.78 24.44 19.61
N THR A 187 9.24 25.69 19.72
CA THR A 187 8.58 26.79 19.01
C THR A 187 8.84 26.75 17.48
N ALA A 188 9.32 25.61 16.98
CA ALA A 188 9.59 25.30 15.58
C ALA A 188 9.05 23.90 15.21
N ASP A 189 7.76 23.64 15.44
CA ASP A 189 7.03 22.38 15.16
C ASP A 189 6.89 22.02 13.66
N ASN A 190 7.69 22.62 12.77
CA ASN A 190 7.56 22.48 11.31
C ASN A 190 8.53 21.46 10.69
N GLU A 191 9.37 20.80 11.50
CA GLU A 191 10.54 20.04 11.00
C GLU A 191 10.48 18.51 11.16
N LEU A 192 9.58 17.97 11.99
CA LEU A 192 9.42 16.52 12.13
C LEU A 192 8.55 15.97 10.99
N LEU A 193 9.09 15.00 10.25
CA LEU A 193 8.38 14.32 9.17
C LEU A 193 8.13 12.86 9.55
N PRO A 194 6.90 12.51 9.98
CA PRO A 194 6.51 11.12 10.19
C PRO A 194 6.20 10.45 8.84
N THR A 195 6.68 9.23 8.67
CA THR A 195 6.40 8.39 7.50
C THR A 195 6.17 6.96 7.96
N GLY A 196 5.13 6.30 7.48
CA GLY A 196 4.81 4.93 7.87
C GLY A 196 5.26 3.87 6.85
N LEU A 197 5.24 2.61 7.25
CA LEU A 197 5.06 1.45 6.38
C LEU A 197 4.19 0.42 7.09
N PHE A 198 3.48 -0.40 6.31
CA PHE A 198 2.76 -1.55 6.85
C PHE A 198 3.73 -2.70 7.11
N PHE A 199 3.57 -3.38 8.24
CA PHE A 199 4.33 -4.56 8.60
C PHE A 199 3.57 -5.35 9.67
N ASP A 200 3.48 -6.66 9.51
CA ASP A 200 2.93 -7.58 10.53
C ASP A 200 4.02 -7.88 11.57
N LEU A 201 3.94 -7.23 12.75
CA LEU A 201 5.01 -7.18 13.75
C LEU A 201 5.09 -8.43 14.62
N ASP A 202 3.94 -9.04 14.91
CA ASP A 202 3.82 -10.24 15.74
C ASP A 202 3.44 -11.50 14.96
N ASP A 203 3.46 -11.43 13.63
CA ASP A 203 3.21 -12.55 12.70
C ASP A 203 1.81 -13.15 12.85
N ASP A 204 0.84 -12.31 13.23
CA ASP A 204 -0.55 -12.71 13.46
C ASP A 204 -1.45 -12.53 12.22
N GLY A 205 -0.91 -11.91 11.17
CA GLY A 205 -1.62 -11.61 9.93
C GLY A 205 -2.14 -10.18 9.81
N THR A 206 -1.91 -9.34 10.81
CA THR A 206 -2.37 -7.96 10.85
C THR A 206 -1.33 -7.00 10.33
N LEU A 207 -1.77 -6.08 9.47
CA LEU A 207 -0.90 -4.99 9.04
C LEU A 207 -0.84 -3.94 10.14
N ASP A 208 0.19 -4.06 10.98
CA ASP A 208 0.61 -3.00 11.90
C ASP A 208 1.36 -1.90 11.15
N VAL A 209 1.73 -0.85 11.88
CA VAL A 209 2.44 0.30 11.33
C VAL A 209 3.79 0.47 12.00
N VAL A 210 4.84 0.53 11.18
CA VAL A 210 6.14 1.04 11.60
C VAL A 210 6.23 2.50 11.18
N ALA A 211 6.20 3.41 12.15
CA ALA A 211 6.33 4.84 11.92
C ALA A 211 7.78 5.28 12.11
N LEU A 212 8.29 6.03 11.14
CA LEU A 212 9.62 6.63 11.14
C LEU A 212 9.48 8.14 11.22
N THR A 213 10.05 8.76 12.26
CA THR A 213 10.06 10.22 12.44
C THR A 213 11.47 10.75 12.23
N SER A 214 11.62 11.77 11.38
CA SER A 214 12.89 12.48 11.24
C SER A 214 13.24 13.29 12.48
N GLY A 215 14.52 13.38 12.83
CA GLY A 215 15.00 14.36 13.80
C GLY A 215 14.78 15.80 13.31
N SER A 216 14.80 16.75 14.25
CA SER A 216 14.66 18.19 13.97
C SER A 216 15.75 18.69 13.02
N ALA A 217 15.38 19.56 12.07
CA ALA A 217 16.35 20.16 11.18
C ALA A 217 17.25 21.13 11.98
N GLY A 218 18.56 21.09 11.75
CA GLY A 218 19.52 21.83 12.56
C GLY A 218 19.88 21.20 13.92
N GLY A 219 19.30 20.05 14.27
CA GLY A 219 19.83 19.21 15.36
C GLY A 219 21.22 18.64 15.05
N SER A 220 21.90 18.06 16.03
CA SER A 220 23.23 17.45 15.83
C SER A 220 23.23 16.26 14.85
N ASN A 221 22.05 15.69 14.56
CA ASN A 221 21.86 14.63 13.57
C ASN A 221 20.47 14.73 12.87
N PRO A 222 20.29 15.64 11.90
CA PRO A 222 18.99 15.85 11.22
C PRO A 222 18.58 14.66 10.33
N HIS A 223 19.52 13.74 10.08
CA HIS A 223 19.28 12.52 9.34
C HIS A 223 18.93 11.32 10.24
N ALA A 224 18.98 11.49 11.57
CA ALA A 224 18.47 10.47 12.48
C ALA A 224 16.99 10.23 12.22
N ARG A 225 16.58 8.97 12.39
CA ARG A 225 15.19 8.53 12.32
C ARG A 225 14.89 7.78 13.60
N THR A 226 13.80 8.14 14.26
CA THR A 226 13.25 7.37 15.39
C THR A 226 12.19 6.44 14.84
N THR A 227 12.23 5.18 15.28
CA THR A 227 11.25 4.15 14.91
C THR A 227 10.26 3.97 16.02
N GLN A 228 8.97 4.00 15.68
CA GLN A 228 7.86 3.66 16.55
C GLN A 228 7.10 2.47 15.93
N LEU A 229 6.71 1.54 16.79
CA LEU A 229 5.95 0.35 16.41
C LEU A 229 4.52 0.53 16.92
N LEU A 230 3.54 0.46 16.04
CA LEU A 230 2.14 0.74 16.34
C LEU A 230 1.30 -0.47 15.95
N PHE A 231 0.81 -1.19 16.95
CA PHE A 231 -0.05 -2.36 16.74
C PHE A 231 -1.43 -1.94 16.26
N ASN A 232 -1.89 -2.61 15.21
CA ASN A 232 -3.22 -2.44 14.67
C ASN A 232 -4.19 -3.38 15.38
N ASN A 233 -4.92 -2.86 16.37
CA ASN A 233 -5.95 -3.62 17.10
C ASN A 233 -7.33 -3.57 16.41
N PHE A 234 -7.40 -3.21 15.12
CA PHE A 234 -8.64 -3.22 14.37
C PHE A 234 -9.10 -4.66 14.12
N PHE A 235 -10.20 -5.04 14.76
CA PHE A 235 -10.75 -6.37 14.58
C PHE A 235 -11.71 -6.41 13.37
N SER A 236 -11.39 -7.28 12.41
CA SER A 236 -12.24 -7.59 11.26
C SER A 236 -12.45 -9.10 11.18
N ASP A 237 -13.70 -9.53 11.03
CA ASP A 237 -14.07 -10.94 10.81
C ASP A 237 -13.86 -11.31 9.34
N ALA A 238 -12.58 -11.41 8.96
CA ALA A 238 -12.13 -11.66 7.60
C ALA A 238 -10.87 -12.53 7.60
N PHE A 239 -10.69 -13.28 6.52
CA PHE A 239 -9.48 -14.07 6.31
C PHE A 239 -8.45 -13.23 5.55
N PHE A 240 -7.18 -13.51 5.76
CA PHE A 240 -6.07 -12.97 4.99
C PHE A 240 -5.25 -14.12 4.39
N ALA A 241 -4.41 -13.81 3.42
CA ALA A 241 -3.37 -14.70 2.96
C ALA A 241 -2.02 -13.99 2.93
N LYS A 242 -1.00 -14.71 3.38
CA LYS A 242 0.39 -14.27 3.39
C LYS A 242 1.20 -15.16 2.46
N THR A 243 1.89 -14.55 1.51
CA THR A 243 2.65 -15.25 0.48
C THR A 243 4.08 -14.74 0.41
N LEU A 244 5.03 -15.64 0.23
CA LEU A 244 6.45 -15.32 0.11
C LEU A 244 7.06 -16.22 -0.97
N MET A 245 7.41 -15.63 -2.10
CA MET A 245 8.19 -16.30 -3.12
C MET A 245 9.68 -16.17 -2.81
N LEU A 246 10.38 -17.30 -2.76
CA LEU A 246 11.83 -17.33 -2.53
C LEU A 246 12.58 -17.58 -3.83
N ASN A 247 13.82 -17.11 -3.93
CA ASN A 247 14.69 -17.54 -5.00
C ASN A 247 15.13 -19.00 -4.77
N GLY A 248 15.12 -19.80 -5.84
CA GLY A 248 15.69 -21.14 -5.82
C GLY A 248 17.22 -21.06 -5.92
N VAL A 249 17.93 -21.75 -5.03
CA VAL A 249 19.38 -21.95 -5.10
C VAL A 249 19.68 -23.28 -5.80
N CYS A 250 18.92 -24.32 -5.46
CA CYS A 250 19.04 -25.67 -6.01
C CYS A 250 17.65 -26.29 -6.20
N LEU A 251 17.45 -27.18 -7.19
CA LEU A 251 16.17 -27.89 -7.39
C LEU A 251 15.85 -28.88 -6.25
N ASN A 252 16.90 -29.41 -5.62
CA ASN A 252 16.85 -30.27 -4.45
C ASN A 252 17.81 -29.71 -3.40
N TRP A 253 17.78 -30.24 -2.18
CA TRP A 253 18.78 -29.94 -1.14
C TRP A 253 20.19 -29.77 -1.71
N CYS A 254 20.81 -28.61 -1.46
CA CYS A 254 22.07 -28.26 -2.10
C CYS A 254 23.17 -29.23 -1.67
N SER A 255 23.92 -29.74 -2.66
CA SER A 255 25.10 -30.57 -2.42
C SER A 255 26.22 -29.69 -1.85
N THR A 256 26.74 -30.09 -0.70
CA THR A 256 27.90 -29.45 -0.04
C THR A 256 29.24 -30.01 -0.54
N GLY A 257 29.22 -30.97 -1.49
CA GLY A 257 30.43 -31.63 -1.98
C GLY A 257 31.17 -32.51 -0.94
N GLN A 258 30.65 -32.61 0.28
CA GLN A 258 31.19 -33.43 1.37
C GLN A 258 30.13 -34.43 1.88
N PRO A 259 30.49 -35.70 2.13
CA PRO A 259 29.54 -36.76 2.52
C PRO A 259 28.78 -36.48 3.82
N ASP A 260 29.40 -35.76 4.76
CA ASP A 260 28.92 -35.60 6.14
C ASP A 260 28.51 -34.16 6.48
N SER A 261 28.50 -33.26 5.52
CA SER A 261 28.10 -31.87 5.76
C SER A 261 26.58 -31.72 5.73
N PRO A 262 25.98 -30.89 6.63
CA PRO A 262 24.55 -30.63 6.61
C PRO A 262 24.14 -30.11 5.23
N ARG A 263 23.18 -30.77 4.60
CA ARG A 263 22.64 -30.30 3.31
C ARG A 263 22.05 -28.91 3.50
N THR A 264 22.43 -27.95 2.67
CA THR A 264 21.89 -26.59 2.74
C THR A 264 20.52 -26.55 2.09
N ALA A 265 19.61 -25.75 2.65
CA ALA A 265 18.26 -25.59 2.11
C ALA A 265 18.30 -25.16 0.63
N PRO A 266 17.40 -25.68 -0.21
CA PRO A 266 17.38 -25.40 -1.65
C PRO A 266 16.90 -23.99 -2.00
N TYR A 267 16.38 -23.23 -1.04
CA TYR A 267 15.82 -21.89 -1.22
C TYR A 267 16.69 -20.84 -0.53
N GLY A 268 16.72 -19.63 -1.09
CA GLY A 268 17.46 -18.50 -0.54
C GLY A 268 16.53 -17.47 0.09
N VAL A 269 16.63 -16.24 -0.39
CA VAL A 269 15.93 -15.05 0.10
C VAL A 269 14.71 -14.72 -0.76
N ASN A 270 13.94 -13.71 -0.33
CA ASN A 270 12.81 -13.14 -1.06
C ASN A 270 13.14 -12.82 -2.53
N TYR A 271 12.30 -13.27 -3.46
CA TYR A 271 12.45 -13.08 -4.89
C TYR A 271 11.85 -11.73 -5.35
N PRO A 272 12.65 -10.77 -5.84
CA PRO A 272 12.12 -9.50 -6.33
C PRO A 272 11.45 -9.65 -7.69
N GLY A 273 10.29 -9.01 -7.87
CA GLY A 273 9.55 -9.04 -9.13
C GLY A 273 8.73 -10.32 -9.37
N ALA A 274 8.55 -11.16 -8.35
CA ALA A 274 7.57 -12.24 -8.42
C ALA A 274 6.16 -11.66 -8.56
N SER A 275 5.30 -12.36 -9.30
CA SER A 275 3.89 -12.00 -9.43
C SER A 275 3.03 -13.14 -8.92
N LEU A 276 1.99 -12.82 -8.17
CA LEU A 276 1.00 -13.77 -7.72
C LEU A 276 -0.35 -13.31 -8.25
N LYS A 277 -1.10 -14.24 -8.83
CA LYS A 277 -2.48 -14.05 -9.22
C LYS A 277 -3.34 -15.10 -8.57
N TYR A 278 -4.48 -14.70 -8.04
CA TYR A 278 -5.42 -15.65 -7.47
C TYR A 278 -6.85 -15.21 -7.71
N THR A 279 -7.77 -16.18 -7.70
CA THR A 279 -9.21 -15.92 -7.74
C THR A 279 -9.87 -16.24 -6.41
N ILE A 280 -10.78 -15.37 -6.00
CA ILE A 280 -11.67 -15.57 -4.85
C ILE A 280 -13.12 -15.42 -5.28
N VAL A 281 -14.01 -16.08 -4.56
CA VAL A 281 -15.46 -15.92 -4.72
C VAL A 281 -15.97 -15.19 -3.50
N ASP A 282 -16.60 -14.04 -3.70
CA ASP A 282 -17.22 -13.29 -2.60
C ASP A 282 -18.52 -13.93 -2.11
N ASN A 283 -19.07 -13.40 -1.01
CA ASN A 283 -20.34 -13.86 -0.44
C ASN A 283 -21.56 -13.68 -1.37
N ALA A 284 -21.45 -12.88 -2.43
CA ALA A 284 -22.47 -12.73 -3.45
C ALA A 284 -22.30 -13.74 -4.61
N GLY A 285 -21.28 -14.59 -4.56
CA GLY A 285 -20.95 -15.57 -5.61
C GLY A 285 -20.21 -14.94 -6.80
N THR A 286 -19.73 -13.70 -6.67
CA THR A 286 -18.95 -13.02 -7.70
C THR A 286 -17.50 -13.43 -7.61
N LYS A 287 -16.91 -13.81 -8.74
CA LYS A 287 -15.49 -14.09 -8.85
C LYS A 287 -14.71 -12.80 -9.00
N HIS A 288 -13.72 -12.62 -8.14
CA HIS A 288 -12.72 -11.56 -8.21
C HIS A 288 -11.37 -12.18 -8.51
N ALA A 289 -10.52 -11.46 -9.23
CA ALA A 289 -9.13 -11.86 -9.41
C ALA A 289 -8.24 -10.75 -8.88
N VAL A 290 -7.20 -11.14 -8.17
CA VAL A 290 -6.27 -10.20 -7.59
C VAL A 290 -4.88 -10.52 -8.09
N GLN A 291 -4.13 -9.49 -8.42
CA GLN A 291 -2.72 -9.59 -8.78
C GLN A 291 -1.89 -8.80 -7.77
N VAL A 292 -0.87 -9.44 -7.23
CA VAL A 292 0.10 -8.83 -6.32
C VAL A 292 1.50 -9.04 -6.84
N ALA A 293 2.35 -8.03 -6.70
CA ALA A 293 3.76 -8.10 -7.05
C ALA A 293 4.62 -8.09 -5.80
N GLN A 294 5.53 -9.05 -5.67
CA GLN A 294 6.50 -9.10 -4.58
C GLN A 294 7.68 -8.19 -4.88
N LEU A 295 7.99 -7.32 -3.92
CA LEU A 295 9.10 -6.38 -3.98
C LEU A 295 9.18 -5.64 -5.34
N PRO A 296 8.12 -4.93 -5.76
CA PRO A 296 8.03 -4.33 -7.09
C PRO A 296 8.96 -3.11 -7.28
N GLN A 297 9.65 -2.66 -6.23
CA GLN A 297 10.48 -1.45 -6.25
C GLN A 297 11.87 -1.73 -5.65
N SER A 298 12.89 -1.11 -6.26
CA SER A 298 14.29 -1.18 -5.82
C SER A 298 14.84 0.20 -5.42
N ASN A 299 13.98 1.15 -5.07
CA ASN A 299 14.37 2.51 -4.71
C ASN A 299 14.95 2.60 -3.29
N TYR A 300 15.71 3.67 -3.03
CA TYR A 300 16.12 4.01 -1.68
C TYR A 300 14.89 4.23 -0.81
N MET A 301 14.86 3.64 0.39
CA MET A 301 13.70 3.65 1.28
C MET A 301 12.43 3.06 0.63
N ALA A 302 12.59 1.99 -0.15
CA ALA A 302 11.48 1.22 -0.70
C ALA A 302 10.47 0.78 0.36
N ARG A 303 10.93 0.39 1.56
CA ARG A 303 10.08 0.02 2.71
C ARG A 303 8.95 -0.95 2.33
N LEU A 304 9.29 -1.95 1.54
CA LEU A 304 8.38 -3.03 1.17
C LEU A 304 8.57 -4.18 2.17
N THR A 305 7.48 -4.88 2.48
CA THR A 305 7.53 -6.14 3.23
C THR A 305 8.23 -7.20 2.38
N PRO A 306 8.93 -8.18 3.00
CA PRO A 306 9.55 -9.27 2.26
C PRO A 306 8.51 -10.25 1.69
N TYR A 307 7.31 -10.29 2.29
CA TYR A 307 6.13 -11.06 1.89
C TYR A 307 5.05 -10.14 1.31
N ASN A 308 4.03 -10.74 0.69
CA ASN A 308 2.77 -10.07 0.37
C ASN A 308 1.70 -10.53 1.36
N LEU A 309 0.90 -9.60 1.86
CA LEU A 309 -0.21 -9.86 2.77
C LEU A 309 -1.43 -9.10 2.24
N PHE A 310 -2.54 -9.81 2.12
CA PHE A 310 -3.77 -9.27 1.54
C PHE A 310 -4.99 -9.94 2.16
N GLY A 311 -6.10 -9.20 2.27
CA GLY A 311 -7.38 -9.73 2.68
C GLY A 311 -7.99 -10.63 1.61
N LEU A 312 -8.71 -11.65 2.07
CA LEU A 312 -9.60 -12.48 1.26
C LEU A 312 -11.05 -12.05 1.43
N GLY A 313 -11.35 -11.07 2.31
CA GLY A 313 -12.70 -10.67 2.66
C GLY A 313 -13.33 -11.51 3.76
N ARG A 314 -14.57 -11.15 4.11
CA ARG A 314 -15.35 -11.79 5.19
C ARG A 314 -15.94 -13.14 4.77
N THR A 315 -15.82 -14.15 5.64
CA THR A 315 -16.53 -15.45 5.65
C THR A 315 -16.44 -16.29 4.35
N ASN A 316 -16.03 -17.57 4.43
CA ASN A 316 -16.07 -18.55 3.33
C ASN A 316 -15.38 -18.15 2.00
N ASN A 317 -14.38 -17.26 2.05
CA ASN A 317 -13.57 -16.96 0.88
C ASN A 317 -12.52 -18.07 0.72
N TYR A 318 -12.66 -18.83 -0.37
CA TYR A 318 -11.69 -19.84 -0.77
C TYR A 318 -10.90 -19.31 -1.96
N ILE A 319 -9.58 -19.49 -1.93
CA ILE A 319 -8.76 -19.33 -3.11
C ILE A 319 -9.08 -20.51 -4.02
N GLU A 320 -9.74 -20.25 -5.15
CA GLU A 320 -10.04 -21.29 -6.14
C GLU A 320 -8.80 -21.66 -6.94
N GLU A 321 -8.01 -20.65 -7.31
CA GLU A 321 -6.82 -20.81 -8.13
C GLU A 321 -5.73 -19.84 -7.69
N LEU A 322 -4.49 -20.32 -7.67
CA LEU A 322 -3.30 -19.54 -7.38
C LEU A 322 -2.25 -19.80 -8.46
N ALA A 323 -1.91 -18.76 -9.21
CA ALA A 323 -0.80 -18.74 -10.16
C ALA A 323 0.35 -17.91 -9.59
N VAL A 324 1.55 -18.45 -9.66
CA VAL A 324 2.79 -17.76 -9.23
C VAL A 324 3.71 -17.66 -10.43
N GLY A 325 4.07 -16.44 -10.81
CA GLY A 325 4.95 -16.12 -11.91
C GLY A 325 6.30 -15.59 -11.43
N SER A 326 7.37 -16.08 -12.05
CA SER A 326 8.74 -15.60 -11.86
C SER A 326 9.24 -14.98 -13.16
N THR A 327 10.12 -13.97 -13.07
CA THR A 327 10.82 -13.42 -14.23
C THR A 327 12.02 -14.28 -14.64
N TYR A 328 12.45 -15.22 -13.78
CA TYR A 328 13.49 -16.19 -14.12
C TYR A 328 12.88 -17.33 -14.94
N ASN A 329 13.43 -17.56 -16.13
CA ASN A 329 13.14 -18.76 -16.91
C ASN A 329 13.78 -19.96 -16.18
N GLN A 330 13.07 -20.53 -15.21
CA GLN A 330 13.47 -21.79 -14.60
C GLN A 330 13.21 -22.87 -15.65
N VAL A 331 14.26 -23.24 -16.37
CA VAL A 331 14.26 -24.46 -17.18
C VAL A 331 14.05 -25.61 -16.19
N CYS A 332 12.86 -26.20 -16.20
CA CYS A 332 12.53 -27.39 -15.41
C CYS A 332 13.37 -28.59 -15.82
#